data_AF-A0A7L9BS15-F1
#
_entry.id   AF-A0A7L9BS15-F1
#
_cell.length_a   1.000
_cell.length_b   1.000
_cell.length_c   1.000
_cell.angle_alpha   90.00
_cell.angle_beta   90.00
_cell.angle_gamma   90.00
#
_symmetry.space_group_name_H-M   'P 1'
#
loop_
_entity.id
_entity.type
_entity.pdbx_description
1 polymer ?
#
loop_
_entity_poly.entity_id
_entity_poly.type
_entity_poly.pdbx_seq_one_letter_code
_entity_poly.pdbx_strand_id
1 'polypeptide(L)'
;MTPRPGVSAALNQLQHGATLAAAVIAVCLVVQMVVFGFVHFTEVRFERATRESSVTSADVVASSGSENAASAFQPGPGAAPGGPAVRSKSQLLEDAKAKAASGPVVEREPGRWDRVMAQFSGVASSVGVLATIVFTVQLALAVVVAAGASSSGVERVVGACTIGLFLAAFCLPLNEALTSMPMLGAFSGYKAITAASEEVTASGGGELGLVLNMGFVPAGALLALAWIVARLRQGVASIVADPGLAEAARRLEAELARVRSEGIGSHFAGRNTGAIGRAMETPIDPTSPDEVRRALDDLGRPTTRRPI
;
A
#
# COMPACT_ATOMS: atom_id res chain seq x y z
N MET A 1 -11.72 36.27 -13.69
CA MET A 1 -12.57 35.35 -12.90
C MET A 1 -11.68 34.76 -11.81
N THR A 2 -11.84 35.21 -10.57
CA THR A 2 -11.12 34.66 -9.43
C THR A 2 -11.96 33.51 -8.85
N PRO A 3 -11.54 32.24 -8.99
CA PRO A 3 -12.18 31.14 -8.26
C PRO A 3 -12.06 31.42 -6.76
N ARG A 4 -13.02 30.94 -5.97
CA ARG A 4 -12.96 31.07 -4.51
C ARG A 4 -11.61 30.55 -4.00
N PRO A 5 -10.81 31.38 -3.30
CA PRO A 5 -9.45 31.01 -2.93
C PRO A 5 -9.40 29.87 -1.91
N GLY A 6 -10.45 29.62 -1.12
CA GLY A 6 -10.41 28.62 -0.04
C GLY A 6 -10.33 27.16 -0.52
N VAL A 7 -11.36 26.68 -1.23
CA VAL A 7 -11.48 25.24 -1.58
C VAL A 7 -10.48 24.84 -2.66
N SER A 8 -10.27 25.71 -3.65
CA SER A 8 -9.31 25.46 -4.72
C SER A 8 -7.86 25.45 -4.20
N ALA A 9 -7.50 26.36 -3.28
CA ALA A 9 -6.18 26.34 -2.66
C ALA A 9 -6.01 25.13 -1.73
N ALA A 10 -7.03 24.75 -0.96
CA ALA A 10 -6.97 23.58 -0.09
C ALA A 10 -6.75 22.28 -0.89
N LEU A 11 -7.52 22.06 -1.95
CA LEU A 11 -7.33 20.90 -2.84
C LEU A 11 -5.96 20.91 -3.50
N ASN A 12 -5.50 22.08 -3.95
CA ASN A 12 -4.18 22.20 -4.55
C ASN A 12 -3.07 21.90 -3.53
N GLN A 13 -3.18 22.39 -2.30
CA GLN A 13 -2.23 22.12 -1.22
C GLN A 13 -2.22 20.63 -0.84
N LEU A 14 -3.38 20.00 -0.73
CA LEU A 14 -3.49 18.55 -0.48
C LEU A 14 -2.89 17.72 -1.61
N GLN A 15 -3.12 18.11 -2.86
CA GLN A 15 -2.51 17.46 -4.03
C GLN A 15 -0.98 17.56 -3.97
N HIS A 16 -0.44 18.76 -3.67
CA HIS A 16 1.01 18.94 -3.55
C HIS A 16 1.59 18.12 -2.41
N GLY A 17 0.93 18.11 -1.24
CA GLY A 17 1.28 17.25 -0.13
C GLY A 17 1.35 15.79 -0.54
N ALA A 18 0.29 15.28 -1.20
CA ALA A 18 0.21 13.89 -1.63
C ALA A 18 1.30 13.55 -2.65
N THR A 19 1.62 14.47 -3.56
CA THR A 19 2.71 14.26 -4.52
C THR A 19 4.09 14.22 -3.86
N LEU A 20 4.31 15.05 -2.83
CA LEU A 20 5.56 15.05 -2.08
C LEU A 20 5.71 13.77 -1.27
N ALA A 21 4.65 13.35 -0.57
CA ALA A 21 4.65 12.09 0.18
C ALA A 21 4.89 10.90 -0.77
N ALA A 22 4.23 10.88 -1.94
CA ALA A 22 4.48 9.89 -2.97
C ALA A 22 5.94 9.90 -3.47
N ALA A 23 6.55 11.06 -3.66
CA ALA A 23 7.96 11.15 -4.06
C ALA A 23 8.89 10.55 -3.00
N VAL A 24 8.62 10.79 -1.71
CA VAL A 24 9.38 10.19 -0.59
C VAL A 24 9.22 8.67 -0.59
N ILE A 25 7.99 8.16 -0.70
CA ILE A 25 7.72 6.71 -0.81
C ILE A 25 8.49 6.11 -2.00
N ALA A 26 8.49 6.79 -3.15
CA ALA A 26 9.18 6.33 -4.34
C ALA A 26 10.70 6.22 -4.13
N VAL A 27 11.32 7.22 -3.51
CA VAL A 27 12.76 7.18 -3.18
C VAL A 27 13.04 6.02 -2.21
N CYS A 28 12.22 5.83 -1.18
CA CYS A 28 12.38 4.71 -0.24
C CYS A 28 12.27 3.34 -0.93
N LEU A 29 11.32 3.16 -1.86
CA LEU A 29 11.18 1.92 -2.63
C LEU A 29 12.39 1.67 -3.53
N VAL A 30 12.92 2.71 -4.19
CA VAL A 30 14.14 2.60 -5.00
C VAL A 30 15.33 2.19 -4.13
N VAL A 31 15.50 2.79 -2.94
CA VAL A 31 16.55 2.41 -2.00
C VAL A 31 16.41 0.94 -1.58
N GLN A 32 15.20 0.46 -1.26
CA GLN A 32 14.97 -0.94 -0.90
C GLN A 32 15.29 -1.90 -2.07
N MET A 33 14.90 -1.56 -3.30
CA MET A 33 15.24 -2.36 -4.48
C MET A 33 16.76 -2.41 -4.71
N VAL A 34 17.46 -1.30 -4.53
CA VAL A 34 18.92 -1.24 -4.65
C VAL A 34 19.58 -2.07 -3.56
N VAL A 35 19.13 -1.94 -2.31
CA VAL A 35 19.62 -2.78 -1.21
C VAL A 35 19.40 -4.25 -1.54
N PHE A 36 18.19 -4.66 -1.94
CA PHE A 36 17.90 -6.04 -2.38
C PHE A 36 18.83 -6.50 -3.50
N GLY A 37 19.07 -5.65 -4.52
CA GLY A 37 19.97 -5.97 -5.61
C GLY A 37 21.41 -6.24 -5.14
N PHE A 38 21.95 -5.38 -4.28
CA PHE A 38 23.27 -5.62 -3.67
C PHE A 38 23.27 -6.87 -2.79
N VAL A 39 22.27 -7.00 -1.96
CA VAL A 39 22.06 -8.11 -1.03
C VAL A 39 22.12 -9.46 -1.75
N HIS A 40 21.38 -9.57 -2.85
CA HIS A 40 21.14 -10.85 -3.51
C HIS A 40 22.18 -11.15 -4.61
N PHE A 41 22.56 -10.14 -5.42
CA PHE A 41 23.46 -10.35 -6.55
C PHE A 41 24.93 -10.05 -6.25
N THR A 42 25.25 -9.45 -5.11
CA THR A 42 26.64 -9.13 -4.77
C THR A 42 27.06 -9.81 -3.47
N GLU A 43 28.21 -10.50 -3.49
CA GLU A 43 28.82 -11.09 -2.28
C GLU A 43 29.42 -10.02 -1.35
N VAL A 44 29.15 -8.73 -1.56
CA VAL A 44 29.79 -7.57 -0.89
C VAL A 44 29.57 -7.58 0.64
N ARG A 45 28.58 -8.33 1.13
CA ARG A 45 28.25 -8.48 2.55
C ARG A 45 29.21 -9.37 3.31
N PHE A 46 29.82 -10.32 2.63
CA PHE A 46 30.71 -11.27 3.25
C PHE A 46 32.14 -10.82 2.98
N GLU A 47 32.87 -10.46 4.04
CA GLU A 47 34.32 -10.39 3.91
C GLU A 47 34.79 -11.82 3.64
N ARG A 48 35.51 -12.04 2.53
CA ARG A 48 36.16 -13.32 2.31
C ARG A 48 37.06 -13.53 3.51
N ALA A 49 36.69 -14.47 4.39
CA ALA A 49 37.53 -14.87 5.50
C ALA A 49 38.89 -15.14 4.89
N THR A 50 39.83 -14.23 5.13
CA THR A 50 41.19 -14.39 4.64
C THR A 50 41.64 -15.61 5.40
N ARG A 51 41.72 -16.74 4.70
CA ARG A 51 42.18 -18.00 5.28
C ARG A 51 43.65 -17.75 5.57
N GLU A 52 43.93 -17.09 6.68
CA GLU A 52 45.24 -17.12 7.29
C GLU A 52 45.52 -18.61 7.43
N SER A 53 46.43 -19.07 6.59
CA SER A 53 46.95 -20.42 6.60
C SER A 53 47.85 -20.53 7.82
N SER A 54 47.30 -20.30 9.02
CA SER A 54 47.84 -20.91 10.22
C SER A 54 47.51 -22.38 10.08
N VAL A 55 48.45 -23.10 9.47
CA VAL A 55 48.60 -24.55 9.56
C VAL A 55 48.81 -24.88 11.04
N THR A 56 47.75 -24.80 11.82
CA THR A 56 47.69 -25.39 13.15
C THR A 56 46.96 -26.71 12.96
N SER A 57 47.77 -27.73 12.76
CA SER A 57 47.38 -29.13 12.66
C SER A 57 46.32 -29.44 13.71
N ALA A 58 45.08 -29.67 13.29
CA ALA A 58 44.03 -30.16 14.17
C ALA A 58 44.41 -31.58 14.58
N ASP A 59 44.79 -31.74 15.84
CA ASP A 59 44.97 -33.03 16.49
C ASP A 59 43.59 -33.69 16.58
N VAL A 60 43.38 -34.70 15.73
CA VAL A 60 42.17 -35.51 15.72
C VAL A 60 42.23 -36.41 16.94
N VAL A 61 41.68 -35.94 18.07
CA VAL A 61 41.35 -36.82 19.19
C VAL A 61 40.20 -37.70 18.73
N ALA A 62 40.57 -38.87 18.19
CA ALA A 62 39.69 -40.00 18.03
C ALA A 62 39.16 -40.38 19.42
N SER A 63 37.94 -39.96 19.73
CA SER A 63 37.18 -40.52 20.85
C SER A 63 36.78 -41.94 20.49
N SER A 64 37.70 -42.86 20.78
CA SER A 64 37.51 -44.30 20.80
C SER A 64 36.43 -44.68 21.81
N GLY A 65 35.39 -45.35 21.33
CA GLY A 65 34.61 -46.39 22.03
C GLY A 65 34.05 -46.10 23.43
N SER A 66 32.72 -45.97 23.50
CA SER A 66 31.96 -46.49 24.65
C SER A 66 30.64 -47.09 24.17
N GLU A 67 30.71 -48.33 23.69
CA GLU A 67 29.59 -49.27 23.75
C GLU A 67 29.26 -49.55 25.23
N ASN A 68 28.04 -49.21 25.65
CA ASN A 68 27.18 -49.94 26.62
C ASN A 68 26.29 -48.98 27.41
N ALA A 69 25.00 -48.95 27.07
CA ALA A 69 23.89 -48.99 28.03
C ALA A 69 22.56 -49.11 27.27
N ALA A 70 22.11 -50.35 27.08
CA ALA A 70 20.72 -50.66 26.85
C ALA A 70 19.92 -50.54 28.16
N SER A 71 18.61 -50.32 28.02
CA SER A 71 17.54 -50.47 29.04
C SER A 71 17.29 -49.31 30.01
N ALA A 72 16.22 -48.53 29.76
CA ALA A 72 14.98 -48.56 30.56
C ALA A 72 13.96 -47.53 30.03
N PHE A 73 13.04 -47.98 29.16
CA PHE A 73 11.83 -47.22 28.80
C PHE A 73 10.64 -47.83 29.55
N GLN A 74 10.07 -47.10 30.50
CA GLN A 74 8.76 -47.40 31.10
C GLN A 74 7.66 -46.72 30.28
N PRO A 75 6.64 -47.44 29.78
CA PRO A 75 5.42 -46.81 29.29
C PRO A 75 4.43 -46.61 30.44
N GLY A 76 4.11 -45.35 30.76
CA GLY A 76 2.95 -44.99 31.58
C GLY A 76 1.65 -44.99 30.75
N PRO A 77 0.50 -45.42 31.31
CA PRO A 77 -0.76 -45.44 30.58
C PRO A 77 -1.46 -44.08 30.69
N GLY A 78 -1.60 -43.37 29.57
CA GLY A 78 -2.42 -42.16 29.49
C GLY A 78 -1.94 -41.15 28.45
N ALA A 79 -2.08 -41.48 27.16
CA ALA A 79 -1.86 -40.52 26.07
C ALA A 79 -3.03 -40.53 25.09
N ALA A 80 -3.63 -39.36 24.93
CA ALA A 80 -4.61 -39.01 23.90
C ALA A 80 -4.02 -39.15 22.48
N PRO A 81 -4.86 -39.34 21.44
CA PRO A 81 -4.39 -39.58 20.07
C PRO A 81 -4.02 -38.26 19.38
N GLY A 82 -2.72 -37.99 19.27
CA GLY A 82 -2.20 -36.81 18.57
C GLY A 82 -0.68 -36.83 18.48
N GLY A 83 -0.10 -37.97 18.06
CA GLY A 83 1.34 -38.14 17.98
C GLY A 83 1.96 -37.50 16.73
N PRO A 84 3.20 -36.98 16.80
CA PRO A 84 3.96 -36.56 15.62
C PRO A 84 4.27 -37.78 14.75
N ALA A 85 4.07 -37.65 13.44
CA ALA A 85 4.31 -38.71 12.47
C ALA A 85 5.76 -39.23 12.60
N VAL A 86 5.90 -40.54 12.84
CA VAL A 86 7.17 -41.26 12.85
C VAL A 86 7.78 -41.17 11.45
N ARG A 87 8.74 -40.24 11.25
CA ARG A 87 9.51 -40.16 10.01
C ARG A 87 10.27 -41.46 9.81
N SER A 88 10.16 -42.03 8.61
CA SER A 88 10.83 -43.29 8.29
C SER A 88 12.34 -43.10 8.30
N LYS A 89 13.06 -44.15 8.69
CA LYS A 89 14.54 -44.16 8.75
C LYS A 89 15.18 -43.83 7.39
N SER A 90 14.46 -44.06 6.28
CA SER A 90 14.87 -43.68 4.93
C SER A 90 14.81 -42.17 4.69
N GLN A 91 13.80 -41.46 5.23
CA GLN A 91 13.72 -39.99 5.13
C GLN A 91 14.84 -39.32 5.92
N LEU A 92 15.19 -39.84 7.11
CA LEU A 92 16.31 -39.30 7.88
C LEU A 92 17.66 -39.50 7.17
N LEU A 93 17.82 -40.56 6.39
CA LEU A 93 19.02 -40.81 5.59
C LEU A 93 19.08 -39.92 4.34
N GLU A 94 17.95 -39.65 3.69
CA GLU A 94 17.90 -38.66 2.59
C GLU A 94 18.14 -37.24 3.09
N ASP A 95 17.53 -36.84 4.21
CA ASP A 95 17.77 -35.55 4.86
C ASP A 95 19.25 -35.41 5.27
N ALA A 96 19.87 -36.45 5.81
CA ALA A 96 21.28 -36.45 6.17
C ALA A 96 22.21 -36.42 4.95
N LYS A 97 21.83 -37.08 3.84
CA LYS A 97 22.61 -37.07 2.59
C LYS A 97 22.48 -35.75 1.84
N ALA A 98 21.31 -35.12 1.86
CA ALA A 98 21.10 -33.75 1.37
C ALA A 98 21.93 -32.74 2.20
N LYS A 99 21.94 -32.91 3.52
CA LYS A 99 22.73 -32.08 4.45
C LYS A 99 24.24 -32.33 4.38
N ALA A 100 24.68 -33.49 3.91
CA ALA A 100 26.09 -33.82 3.66
C ALA A 100 26.56 -33.38 2.26
N ALA A 101 25.65 -33.21 1.30
CA ALA A 101 25.93 -32.65 -0.01
C ALA A 101 26.03 -31.12 0.00
N SER A 102 25.38 -30.44 0.95
CA SER A 102 25.73 -29.07 1.30
C SER A 102 27.08 -29.09 2.03
N GLY A 103 28.16 -28.70 1.35
CA GLY A 103 29.51 -28.64 1.89
C GLY A 103 29.60 -27.83 3.21
N PRO A 104 30.76 -27.87 3.91
CA PRO A 104 30.92 -27.22 5.19
C PRO A 104 30.50 -25.75 5.08
N VAL A 105 29.50 -25.36 5.86
CA VAL A 105 29.05 -23.98 6.00
C VAL A 105 30.22 -23.22 6.59
N VAL A 106 31.02 -22.60 5.73
CA VAL A 106 32.06 -21.66 6.16
C VAL A 106 31.30 -20.55 6.85
N GLU A 107 31.48 -20.43 8.16
CA GLU A 107 30.92 -19.35 8.95
C GLU A 107 31.44 -18.03 8.35
N ARG A 108 30.57 -17.31 7.64
CA ARG A 108 30.91 -16.06 6.97
C ARG A 108 30.68 -14.93 7.96
N GLU A 109 31.72 -14.17 8.29
CA GLU A 109 31.57 -13.02 9.15
C GLU A 109 30.91 -11.85 8.40
N PRO A 110 29.93 -11.14 9.01
CA PRO A 110 29.29 -9.99 8.40
C PRO A 110 30.29 -8.83 8.27
N GLY A 111 30.56 -8.42 7.03
CA GLY A 111 31.49 -7.33 6.73
C GLY A 111 30.94 -5.94 7.08
N ARG A 112 31.79 -4.91 7.00
CA ARG A 112 31.39 -3.51 7.27
C ARG A 112 30.19 -3.04 6.45
N TRP A 113 30.04 -3.52 5.22
CA TRP A 113 28.94 -3.15 4.32
C TRP A 113 27.58 -3.67 4.77
N ASP A 114 27.53 -4.79 5.48
CA ASP A 114 26.28 -5.34 6.02
C ASP A 114 25.60 -4.34 6.96
N ARG A 115 26.38 -3.76 7.88
CA ARG A 115 25.90 -2.73 8.81
C ARG A 115 25.37 -1.49 8.10
N VAL A 116 26.05 -1.05 7.04
CA VAL A 116 25.66 0.13 6.24
C VAL A 116 24.34 -0.14 5.52
N MET A 117 24.20 -1.29 4.87
CA MET A 117 22.96 -1.69 4.19
C MET A 117 21.80 -1.86 5.18
N ALA A 118 22.06 -2.44 6.35
CA ALA A 118 21.08 -2.55 7.42
C ALA A 118 20.56 -1.19 7.90
N GLN A 119 21.45 -0.20 8.06
CA GLN A 119 21.07 1.16 8.42
C GLN A 119 20.24 1.84 7.31
N PHE A 120 20.67 1.76 6.05
CA PHE A 120 19.93 2.35 4.93
C PHE A 120 18.55 1.73 4.77
N SER A 121 18.43 0.40 4.82
CA SER A 121 17.14 -0.29 4.74
C SER A 121 16.24 0.02 5.94
N GLY A 122 16.79 0.11 7.16
CA GLY A 122 16.03 0.49 8.35
C GLY A 122 15.48 1.92 8.28
N VAL A 123 16.30 2.88 7.86
CA VAL A 123 15.86 4.27 7.65
C VAL A 123 14.86 4.35 6.50
N ALA A 124 15.13 3.70 5.37
CA ALA A 124 14.22 3.70 4.23
C ALA A 124 12.86 3.06 4.54
N SER A 125 12.83 1.95 5.30
CA SER A 125 11.59 1.30 5.73
C SER A 125 10.80 2.19 6.70
N SER A 126 11.44 2.71 7.75
CA SER A 126 10.76 3.57 8.74
C SER A 126 10.22 4.86 8.14
N VAL A 127 11.02 5.56 7.32
CA VAL A 127 10.60 6.77 6.60
C VAL A 127 9.53 6.44 5.56
N GLY A 128 9.67 5.32 4.85
CA GLY A 128 8.70 4.86 3.86
C GLY A 128 7.34 4.59 4.47
N VAL A 129 7.27 3.86 5.59
CA VAL A 129 6.03 3.59 6.33
C VAL A 129 5.39 4.88 6.82
N LEU A 130 6.17 5.80 7.41
CA LEU A 130 5.64 7.08 7.86
C LEU A 130 5.08 7.91 6.68
N ALA A 131 5.80 7.96 5.55
CA ALA A 131 5.37 8.64 4.35
C ALA A 131 4.10 8.02 3.76
N THR A 132 3.96 6.70 3.80
CA THR A 132 2.74 5.99 3.40
C THR A 132 1.54 6.39 4.26
N ILE A 133 1.69 6.46 5.59
CA ILE A 133 0.61 6.90 6.49
C ILE A 133 0.19 8.33 6.16
N VAL A 134 1.15 9.24 6.00
CA VAL A 134 0.89 10.65 5.65
C VAL A 134 0.20 10.75 4.29
N PHE A 135 0.66 9.99 3.29
CA PHE A 135 0.06 9.91 1.97
C PHE A 135 -1.41 9.44 2.04
N THR A 136 -1.70 8.39 2.81
CA THR A 136 -3.06 7.89 3.01
C THR A 136 -3.97 8.93 3.67
N VAL A 137 -3.49 9.61 4.71
CA VAL A 137 -4.25 10.68 5.37
C VAL A 137 -4.55 11.82 4.38
N GLN A 138 -3.58 12.21 3.55
CA GLN A 138 -3.79 13.25 2.55
C GLN A 138 -4.78 12.83 1.46
N LEU A 139 -4.75 11.57 1.01
CA LEU A 139 -5.76 11.04 0.08
C LEU A 139 -7.16 11.04 0.70
N ALA A 140 -7.29 10.64 1.98
CA ALA A 140 -8.57 10.67 2.68
C ALA A 140 -9.12 12.11 2.80
N LEU A 141 -8.27 13.06 3.20
CA LEU A 141 -8.63 14.48 3.26
C LEU A 141 -9.02 15.02 1.88
N ALA A 142 -8.29 14.65 0.82
CA ALA A 142 -8.61 15.06 -0.54
C ALA A 142 -9.99 14.54 -0.98
N VAL A 143 -10.35 13.30 -0.63
CA VAL A 143 -11.69 12.75 -0.90
C VAL A 143 -12.77 13.51 -0.14
N VAL A 144 -12.57 13.79 1.15
CA VAL A 144 -13.56 14.52 1.97
C VAL A 144 -13.81 15.92 1.40
N VAL A 145 -12.76 16.65 1.03
CA VAL A 145 -12.88 17.99 0.44
C VAL A 145 -13.50 17.92 -0.96
N ALA A 146 -13.13 16.92 -1.77
CA ALA A 146 -13.73 16.72 -3.10
C ALA A 146 -15.22 16.35 -3.03
N ALA A 147 -15.62 15.49 -2.09
CA ALA A 147 -17.00 15.08 -1.91
C ALA A 147 -17.92 16.28 -1.59
N GLY A 148 -17.44 17.24 -0.79
CA GLY A 148 -18.18 18.48 -0.50
C GLY A 148 -18.37 19.40 -1.71
N ALA A 149 -17.63 19.19 -2.80
CA ALA A 149 -17.75 19.97 -4.03
C ALA A 149 -18.80 19.41 -5.02
N SER A 150 -19.24 18.16 -4.85
CA SER A 150 -20.27 17.51 -5.69
C SER A 150 -20.10 17.71 -7.21
N SER A 151 -18.86 17.64 -7.71
CA SER A 151 -18.52 17.91 -9.13
C SER A 151 -18.06 16.65 -9.87
N SER A 152 -17.95 16.78 -11.20
CA SER A 152 -17.63 15.67 -12.14
C SER A 152 -16.24 15.02 -11.95
N GLY A 153 -15.39 15.55 -11.07
CA GLY A 153 -14.06 15.00 -10.78
C GLY A 153 -13.96 14.08 -9.56
N VAL A 154 -15.01 13.99 -8.74
CA VAL A 154 -14.98 13.28 -7.45
C VAL A 154 -14.68 11.79 -7.63
N GLU A 155 -15.26 11.14 -8.64
CA GLU A 155 -15.06 9.72 -8.91
C GLU A 155 -13.57 9.36 -9.16
N ARG A 156 -12.83 10.27 -9.80
CA ARG A 156 -11.39 10.06 -10.06
C ARG A 156 -10.59 10.15 -8.76
N VAL A 157 -10.91 11.10 -7.89
CA VAL A 157 -10.26 11.28 -6.58
C VAL A 157 -10.58 10.11 -5.66
N VAL A 158 -11.84 9.67 -5.61
CA VAL A 158 -12.27 8.48 -4.84
C VAL A 158 -11.56 7.24 -5.36
N GLY A 159 -11.54 7.02 -6.68
CA GLY A 159 -10.82 5.88 -7.27
C GLY A 159 -9.32 5.90 -6.98
N ALA A 160 -8.68 7.08 -7.00
CA ALA A 160 -7.29 7.24 -6.60
C ALA A 160 -7.07 6.90 -5.11
N CYS A 161 -7.99 7.32 -4.23
CA CYS A 161 -7.94 7.00 -2.81
C CYS A 161 -8.12 5.51 -2.54
N THR A 162 -9.09 4.86 -3.18
CA THR A 162 -9.32 3.41 -3.04
C THR A 162 -8.08 2.61 -3.45
N ILE A 163 -7.48 2.91 -4.61
CA ILE A 163 -6.25 2.24 -5.04
C ILE A 163 -5.08 2.60 -4.10
N GLY A 164 -5.00 3.84 -3.63
CA GLY A 164 -4.00 4.29 -2.67
C GLY A 164 -4.09 3.58 -1.32
N LEU A 165 -5.28 3.25 -0.84
CA LEU A 165 -5.49 2.47 0.38
C LEU A 165 -4.98 1.03 0.22
N PHE A 166 -5.27 0.40 -0.93
CA PHE A 166 -4.72 -0.92 -1.24
C PHE A 166 -3.19 -0.87 -1.30
N LEU A 167 -2.62 0.12 -1.99
CA LEU A 167 -1.18 0.32 -2.05
C LEU A 167 -0.57 0.51 -0.66
N ALA A 168 -1.21 1.32 0.20
CA ALA A 168 -0.76 1.55 1.57
C ALA A 168 -0.76 0.24 2.39
N ALA A 169 -1.82 -0.57 2.28
CA ALA A 169 -1.88 -1.87 2.93
C ALA A 169 -0.76 -2.82 2.45
N PHE A 170 -0.43 -2.80 1.15
CA PHE A 170 0.69 -3.57 0.58
C PHE A 170 2.08 -3.06 0.98
N CYS A 171 2.23 -1.76 1.23
CA CYS A 171 3.50 -1.17 1.65
C CYS A 171 3.83 -1.46 3.12
N LEU A 172 2.83 -1.70 3.97
CA LEU A 172 3.04 -1.98 5.38
C LEU A 172 3.72 -3.36 5.59
N PRO A 173 4.67 -3.48 6.52
CA PRO A 173 5.29 -4.76 6.88
C PRO A 173 4.31 -5.62 7.69
N LEU A 174 3.29 -6.17 7.01
CA LEU A 174 2.22 -6.93 7.65
C LEU A 174 2.72 -8.18 8.36
N ASN A 175 3.87 -8.75 7.97
CA ASN A 175 4.46 -9.90 8.65
C ASN A 175 4.88 -9.59 10.11
N GLU A 176 5.29 -8.35 10.40
CA GLU A 176 5.65 -7.92 11.76
C GLU A 176 4.41 -7.74 12.64
N ALA A 177 3.30 -7.31 12.05
CA ALA A 177 2.03 -7.14 12.74
C ALA A 177 1.22 -8.46 12.85
N LEU A 178 1.31 -9.31 11.83
CA LEU A 178 0.54 -10.54 11.64
C LEU A 178 1.49 -11.67 11.27
N THR A 179 1.93 -12.43 12.27
CA THR A 179 2.89 -13.53 12.12
C THR A 179 2.39 -14.65 11.19
N SER A 180 1.08 -14.70 10.91
CA SER A 180 0.44 -15.68 10.03
C SER A 180 0.45 -15.32 8.55
N MET A 181 0.84 -14.09 8.17
CA MET A 181 0.83 -13.68 6.76
C MET A 181 2.20 -13.89 6.10
N PRO A 182 2.30 -14.68 5.03
CA PRO A 182 3.56 -14.93 4.32
C PRO A 182 3.99 -13.77 3.41
N MET A 183 3.21 -12.68 3.32
CA MET A 183 3.56 -11.54 2.48
C MET A 183 4.54 -10.62 3.19
N LEU A 184 5.78 -10.58 2.69
CA LEU A 184 6.71 -9.51 3.02
C LEU A 184 6.25 -8.26 2.26
N GLY A 185 5.74 -7.26 2.99
CA GLY A 185 5.33 -5.99 2.40
C GLY A 185 6.47 -5.27 1.67
N ALA A 186 6.15 -4.24 0.88
CA ALA A 186 7.15 -3.55 0.06
C ALA A 186 8.28 -2.88 0.89
N PHE A 187 8.01 -2.52 2.15
CA PHE A 187 9.01 -2.00 3.10
C PHE A 187 9.50 -3.08 4.06
N SER A 188 9.96 -4.21 3.52
CA SER A 188 10.54 -5.28 4.33
C SER A 188 11.85 -4.83 5.00
N GLY A 189 12.03 -5.25 6.25
CA GLY A 189 13.25 -4.95 7.00
C GLY A 189 14.45 -5.74 6.48
N TYR A 190 15.66 -5.20 6.66
CA TYR A 190 16.91 -5.80 6.19
C TYR A 190 17.06 -7.30 6.54
N LYS A 191 16.72 -7.68 7.78
CA LYS A 191 16.79 -9.07 8.26
C LYS A 191 15.89 -10.03 7.49
N ALA A 192 14.75 -9.55 7.01
CA ALA A 192 13.82 -10.36 6.22
C ALA A 192 14.40 -10.62 4.81
N ILE A 193 15.04 -9.60 4.23
CA ILE A 193 15.71 -9.68 2.92
C ILE A 193 16.93 -10.61 2.99
N THR A 194 17.83 -10.33 3.95
CA THR A 194 18.47 -11.30 4.86
C THR A 194 18.21 -12.77 4.63
N ALA A 195 17.33 -13.24 5.51
CA ALA A 195 16.93 -14.62 5.66
C ALA A 195 16.33 -15.19 4.37
N ALA A 196 15.54 -14.42 3.64
CA ALA A 196 14.92 -14.89 2.39
C ALA A 196 15.98 -15.16 1.30
N SER A 197 17.03 -14.35 1.22
CA SER A 197 18.14 -14.60 0.28
C SER A 197 18.96 -15.81 0.70
N GLU A 198 19.25 -15.96 2.00
CA GLU A 198 20.01 -17.10 2.53
C GLU A 198 19.24 -18.43 2.35
N GLU A 199 17.92 -18.42 2.54
CA GLU A 199 17.06 -19.59 2.32
C GLU A 199 17.09 -20.05 0.86
N VAL A 200 17.05 -19.12 -0.10
CA VAL A 200 17.17 -19.44 -1.53
C VAL A 200 18.55 -20.01 -1.85
N THR A 201 19.63 -19.41 -1.34
CA THR A 201 20.99 -19.92 -1.54
C THR A 201 21.20 -21.30 -0.90
N ALA A 202 20.64 -21.54 0.29
CA ALA A 202 20.79 -22.80 1.01
C ALA A 202 19.95 -23.94 0.43
N SER A 203 18.73 -23.64 -0.06
CA SER A 203 17.83 -24.64 -0.62
C SER A 203 18.18 -25.03 -2.07
N GLY A 204 18.98 -24.22 -2.77
CA GLY A 204 19.17 -24.36 -4.22
C GLY A 204 17.86 -24.21 -5.01
N GLY A 205 16.82 -23.65 -4.36
CA GLY A 205 15.49 -23.48 -4.91
C GLY A 205 15.39 -22.28 -5.86
N GLY A 206 14.22 -22.13 -6.50
CA GLY A 206 14.00 -21.14 -7.54
C GLY A 206 14.10 -19.69 -7.04
N GLU A 207 15.18 -18.99 -7.42
CA GLU A 207 15.42 -17.56 -7.20
C GLU A 207 14.29 -16.65 -7.70
N LEU A 208 13.53 -17.13 -8.70
CA LEU A 208 12.43 -16.40 -9.33
C LEU A 208 11.40 -15.90 -8.30
N GLY A 209 11.05 -16.71 -7.30
CA GLY A 209 10.05 -16.33 -6.29
C GLY A 209 10.50 -15.14 -5.45
N LEU A 210 11.78 -15.12 -5.08
CA LEU A 210 12.38 -14.03 -4.32
C LEU A 210 12.48 -12.76 -5.16
N VAL A 211 12.94 -12.85 -6.40
CA VAL A 211 13.05 -11.71 -7.32
C VAL A 211 11.67 -11.13 -7.66
N LEU A 212 10.66 -11.98 -7.86
CA LEU A 212 9.27 -11.56 -8.06
C LEU A 212 8.76 -10.79 -6.83
N ASN A 213 8.98 -11.31 -5.63
CA ASN A 213 8.47 -10.67 -4.42
C ASN A 213 9.25 -9.39 -4.05
N MET A 214 10.58 -9.44 -4.05
CA MET A 214 11.43 -8.33 -3.57
C MET A 214 11.79 -7.31 -4.65
N GLY A 215 11.77 -7.70 -5.92
CA GLY A 215 12.05 -6.82 -7.05
C GLY A 215 10.77 -6.28 -7.69
N PHE A 216 9.86 -7.17 -8.11
CA PHE A 216 8.68 -6.75 -8.87
C PHE A 216 7.60 -6.10 -8.01
N VAL A 217 7.43 -6.47 -6.73
CA VAL A 217 6.42 -5.82 -5.87
C VAL A 217 6.75 -4.35 -5.63
N PRO A 218 7.98 -3.94 -5.22
CA PRO A 218 8.33 -2.53 -5.12
C PRO A 218 8.24 -1.78 -6.45
N ALA A 219 8.62 -2.41 -7.57
CA ALA A 219 8.49 -1.82 -8.90
C ALA A 219 7.02 -1.60 -9.29
N GLY A 220 6.15 -2.57 -9.02
CA GLY A 220 4.70 -2.46 -9.21
C GLY A 220 4.10 -1.37 -8.32
N ALA A 221 4.56 -1.27 -7.07
CA ALA A 221 4.17 -0.21 -6.15
C ALA A 221 4.55 1.18 -6.67
N LEU A 222 5.73 1.35 -7.27
CA LEU A 222 6.15 2.61 -7.91
C LEU A 222 5.23 3.00 -9.06
N LEU A 223 4.88 2.05 -9.93
CA LEU A 223 3.97 2.30 -11.05
C LEU A 223 2.55 2.64 -10.57
N ALA A 224 2.05 1.89 -9.59
CA ALA A 224 0.76 2.15 -8.96
C ALA A 224 0.74 3.54 -8.31
N LEU A 225 1.81 3.93 -7.62
CA LEU A 225 1.95 5.23 -6.97
C LEU A 225 1.92 6.37 -8.00
N ALA A 226 2.68 6.24 -9.09
CA ALA A 226 2.66 7.21 -10.19
C ALA A 226 1.26 7.32 -10.81
N TRP A 227 0.57 6.20 -11.01
CA TRP A 227 -0.80 6.15 -11.51
C TRP A 227 -1.79 6.83 -10.56
N ILE A 228 -1.72 6.57 -9.26
CA ILE A 228 -2.57 7.20 -8.24
C ILE A 228 -2.37 8.73 -8.27
N VAL A 229 -1.12 9.19 -8.30
CA VAL A 229 -0.81 10.64 -8.37
C VAL A 229 -1.37 11.25 -9.66
N ALA A 230 -1.18 10.61 -10.82
CA ALA A 230 -1.72 11.09 -12.09
C ALA A 230 -3.26 11.20 -12.04
N ARG A 231 -3.93 10.18 -11.50
CA ARG A 231 -5.39 10.13 -11.36
C ARG A 231 -5.92 11.19 -10.38
N LEU A 232 -5.22 11.40 -9.26
CA LEU A 232 -5.53 12.46 -8.29
C LEU A 232 -5.43 13.84 -8.96
N ARG A 233 -4.34 14.11 -9.70
CA ARG A 233 -4.14 15.38 -10.41
C ARG A 233 -5.22 15.62 -11.46
N GLN A 234 -5.58 14.59 -12.24
CA GLN A 234 -6.66 14.68 -13.21
C GLN A 234 -8.02 14.95 -12.54
N GLY A 235 -8.29 14.33 -11.40
CA GLY A 235 -9.51 14.57 -10.61
C GLY A 235 -9.58 16.00 -10.10
N VAL A 236 -8.52 16.48 -9.44
CA VAL A 236 -8.46 17.86 -8.92
C VAL A 236 -8.57 18.88 -10.05
N ALA A 237 -7.89 18.66 -11.19
CA ALA A 237 -8.00 19.53 -12.35
C ALA A 237 -9.45 19.63 -12.88
N SER A 238 -10.18 18.51 -12.94
CA SER A 238 -11.60 18.53 -13.35
C SER A 238 -12.49 19.26 -12.35
N ILE A 239 -12.23 19.17 -11.04
CA ILE A 239 -12.99 19.91 -10.01
C ILE A 239 -12.74 21.42 -10.14
N VAL A 240 -11.49 21.83 -10.39
CA VAL A 240 -11.11 23.24 -10.51
C VAL A 240 -11.63 23.85 -11.82
N ALA A 241 -11.73 23.05 -12.89
CA ALA A 241 -12.22 23.49 -14.18
C ALA A 241 -13.75 23.63 -14.25
N ASP A 242 -14.50 23.11 -13.27
CA ASP A 242 -15.96 23.12 -13.31
C ASP A 242 -16.54 24.54 -13.16
N PRO A 243 -17.18 25.10 -14.20
CA PRO A 243 -17.75 26.44 -14.14
C PRO A 243 -18.92 26.53 -13.14
N GLY A 244 -19.61 25.41 -12.87
CA GLY A 244 -20.73 25.37 -11.92
C GLY A 244 -20.30 25.72 -10.50
N LEU A 245 -19.09 25.31 -10.09
CA LEU A 245 -18.55 25.64 -8.78
C LEU A 245 -18.23 27.15 -8.67
N ALA A 246 -17.70 27.73 -9.74
CA ALA A 246 -17.43 29.16 -9.80
C ALA A 246 -18.73 29.97 -9.75
N GLU A 247 -19.81 29.46 -10.34
CA GLU A 247 -21.11 30.12 -10.31
C GLU A 247 -21.81 29.98 -8.96
N ALA A 248 -21.84 28.79 -8.36
CA ALA A 248 -22.34 28.58 -7.01
C ALA A 248 -21.57 29.44 -5.98
N ALA A 249 -20.25 29.56 -6.19
CA ALA A 249 -19.41 30.45 -5.41
C ALA A 249 -19.82 31.92 -5.53
N ARG A 250 -20.00 32.42 -6.76
CA ARG A 250 -20.47 33.79 -6.99
C ARG A 250 -21.85 34.03 -6.39
N ARG A 251 -22.78 33.08 -6.52
CA ARG A 251 -24.12 33.17 -5.92
C ARG A 251 -24.05 33.29 -4.40
N LEU A 252 -23.24 32.47 -3.75
CA LEU A 252 -23.11 32.51 -2.29
C LEU A 252 -22.34 33.76 -1.81
N GLU A 253 -21.41 34.30 -2.60
CA GLU A 253 -20.80 35.61 -2.33
C GLU A 253 -21.79 36.76 -2.50
N ALA A 254 -22.67 36.70 -3.50
CA ALA A 254 -23.74 37.66 -3.70
C ALA A 254 -24.75 37.62 -2.53
N GLU A 255 -25.13 36.42 -2.06
CA GLU A 255 -25.97 36.26 -0.87
C GLU A 255 -25.28 36.78 0.40
N LEU A 256 -23.99 36.50 0.61
CA LEU A 256 -23.24 37.04 1.76
C LEU A 256 -23.09 38.55 1.70
N ALA A 257 -22.84 39.12 0.52
CA ALA A 257 -22.79 40.56 0.32
C ALA A 257 -24.15 41.20 0.61
N ARG A 258 -25.24 40.56 0.16
CA ARG A 258 -26.62 40.97 0.44
C ARG A 258 -26.94 40.94 1.92
N VAL A 259 -26.62 39.85 2.63
CA VAL A 259 -26.79 39.74 4.09
C VAL A 259 -25.96 40.79 4.84
N ARG A 260 -24.74 41.08 4.36
CA ARG A 260 -23.90 42.13 4.93
C ARG A 260 -24.50 43.53 4.71
N SER A 261 -25.07 43.81 3.55
CA SER A 261 -25.67 45.12 3.24
C SER A 261 -27.04 45.33 3.88
N GLU A 262 -27.86 44.28 3.94
CA GLU A 262 -29.21 44.33 4.53
C GLU A 262 -29.17 44.24 6.08
N GLY A 263 -28.04 43.77 6.63
CA GLY A 263 -27.84 43.64 8.07
C GLY A 263 -28.55 42.41 8.65
N ILE A 264 -27.87 41.70 9.55
CA ILE A 264 -28.39 40.48 10.21
C ILE A 264 -29.61 40.76 11.12
N GLY A 265 -30.01 42.04 11.25
CA GLY A 265 -31.03 42.52 12.20
C GLY A 265 -32.46 42.68 11.68
N SER A 266 -32.77 42.49 10.39
CA SER A 266 -34.16 42.61 9.93
C SER A 266 -34.95 41.32 10.20
N HIS A 267 -35.27 41.08 11.47
CA HIS A 267 -36.02 39.95 12.02
C HIS A 267 -37.48 39.79 11.50
N PHE A 268 -37.88 40.43 10.40
CA PHE A 268 -39.28 40.49 9.96
C PHE A 268 -39.58 39.96 8.55
N ALA A 269 -38.61 39.50 7.76
CA ALA A 269 -38.88 38.86 6.48
C ALA A 269 -38.70 37.34 6.60
N GLY A 270 -39.75 36.60 6.25
CA GLY A 270 -39.96 35.18 6.55
C GLY A 270 -38.77 34.24 6.30
N ARG A 271 -38.65 33.26 7.21
CA ARG A 271 -37.83 32.05 7.10
C ARG A 271 -37.88 31.47 5.67
N ASN A 272 -36.86 31.72 4.86
CA ASN A 272 -36.59 30.97 3.63
C ASN A 272 -35.88 29.65 3.98
N THR A 273 -36.57 28.78 4.73
CA THR A 273 -36.31 27.34 4.70
C THR A 273 -36.73 26.83 3.32
N GLY A 274 -35.80 26.77 2.36
CA GLY A 274 -36.16 26.25 1.03
C GLY A 274 -35.14 26.40 -0.10
N ALA A 275 -33.84 26.62 0.15
CA ALA A 275 -32.85 26.65 -0.94
C ALA A 275 -32.21 25.27 -1.23
N ILE A 276 -32.28 24.31 -0.29
CA ILE A 276 -31.67 22.98 -0.46
C ILE A 276 -32.62 22.00 -1.17
N GLY A 277 -33.94 22.28 -1.21
CA GLY A 277 -34.92 21.44 -1.92
C GLY A 277 -35.03 21.69 -3.43
N ARG A 278 -34.51 22.81 -3.95
CA ARG A 278 -34.81 23.26 -5.32
C ARG A 278 -33.84 22.76 -6.39
N ALA A 279 -32.78 22.02 -6.02
CA ALA A 279 -31.84 21.47 -6.98
C ALA A 279 -32.31 20.14 -7.63
N MET A 280 -33.44 19.57 -7.20
CA MET A 280 -34.07 18.40 -7.86
C MET A 280 -35.30 18.73 -8.70
N GLU A 281 -35.78 19.98 -8.68
CA GLU A 281 -36.82 20.43 -9.60
C GLU A 281 -36.13 21.15 -10.76
N THR A 282 -35.82 20.42 -11.83
CA THR A 282 -35.69 21.05 -13.15
C THR A 282 -36.91 21.94 -13.35
N PRO A 283 -36.76 23.27 -13.49
CA PRO A 283 -37.89 24.14 -13.77
C PRO A 283 -38.42 23.72 -15.12
N ILE A 284 -39.58 23.06 -15.15
CA ILE A 284 -40.39 22.99 -16.36
C ILE A 284 -40.82 24.43 -16.59
N ASP A 285 -40.22 25.09 -17.57
CA ASP A 285 -40.58 26.44 -18.00
C ASP A 285 -42.03 26.40 -18.51
N PRO A 286 -43.02 26.97 -17.79
CA PRO A 286 -44.42 26.83 -18.16
C PRO A 286 -44.85 27.81 -19.27
N THR A 287 -43.91 28.47 -19.96
CA THR A 287 -44.24 29.50 -20.97
C THR A 287 -44.81 28.96 -22.27
N SER A 288 -44.88 27.64 -22.45
CA SER A 288 -45.53 27.00 -23.59
C SER A 288 -46.64 26.06 -23.09
N PRO A 289 -47.91 26.52 -23.03
CA PRO A 289 -49.05 25.62 -22.78
C PRO A 289 -49.12 24.46 -23.79
N ASP A 290 -48.46 24.60 -24.95
CA ASP A 290 -48.36 23.56 -25.97
C ASP A 290 -47.35 22.44 -25.61
N GLU A 291 -46.29 22.75 -24.87
CA GLU A 291 -45.34 21.72 -24.40
C GLU A 291 -45.92 20.89 -23.26
N VAL A 292 -46.67 21.52 -22.36
CA VAL A 292 -47.42 20.80 -21.31
C VAL A 292 -48.48 19.89 -21.93
N ARG A 293 -49.17 20.34 -22.99
CA ARG A 293 -50.12 19.50 -23.75
C ARG A 293 -49.43 18.33 -24.43
N ARG A 294 -48.27 18.54 -25.08
CA ARG A 294 -47.51 17.45 -25.71
C ARG A 294 -47.01 16.41 -24.69
N ALA A 295 -46.53 16.86 -23.53
CA ALA A 295 -46.11 15.95 -22.46
C ALA A 295 -47.29 15.15 -21.89
N LEU A 296 -48.48 15.76 -21.75
CA LEU A 296 -49.69 15.05 -21.34
C LEU A 296 -50.14 14.03 -22.41
N ASP A 297 -50.09 14.39 -23.69
CA ASP A 297 -50.46 13.50 -24.80
C ASP A 297 -49.50 12.30 -24.91
N ASP A 298 -48.22 12.47 -24.62
CA ASP A 298 -47.24 11.38 -24.59
C ASP A 298 -47.44 10.44 -23.39
N LEU A 299 -47.89 10.96 -22.23
CA LEU A 299 -48.27 10.15 -21.07
C LEU A 299 -49.55 9.33 -21.31
N GLY A 300 -50.44 9.79 -22.20
CA GLY A 300 -51.69 9.12 -22.55
C GLY A 300 -51.53 8.00 -23.58
N ARG A 301 -50.38 7.90 -24.27
CA ARG A 301 -50.14 6.81 -25.23
C ARG A 301 -49.72 5.55 -24.49
N PRO A 302 -50.52 4.46 -24.54
CA PRO A 302 -50.10 3.18 -24.00
C PRO A 302 -48.86 2.73 -24.77
N THR A 303 -47.69 2.85 -24.15
CA THR A 303 -46.44 2.29 -24.65
C THR A 303 -46.63 0.80 -24.84
N THR A 304 -46.91 0.40 -26.07
CA THR A 304 -46.90 -0.99 -26.52
C THR A 304 -45.46 -1.48 -26.43
N ARG A 305 -45.09 -1.94 -25.23
CA ARG A 305 -43.88 -2.73 -24.98
C ARG A 305 -43.86 -3.85 -26.01
N ARG A 306 -42.91 -3.79 -26.94
CA ARG A 306 -42.52 -4.95 -27.74
C ARG A 306 -41.98 -6.02 -26.77
N PRO A 307 -42.50 -7.25 -26.80
CA PRO A 307 -41.92 -8.34 -26.05
C PRO A 307 -40.55 -8.69 -26.63
N ILE A 308 -39.57 -8.88 -25.76
CA ILE A 308 -38.30 -9.56 -26.00
C ILE A 308 -38.40 -10.91 -25.30
#